data_AF-A0A226CVY0-F1
#
_entry.id   AF-A0A226CVY0-F1
#
_cell.length_a   1.000
_cell.length_b   1.000
_cell.length_c   1.000
_cell.angle_alpha   90.00
_cell.angle_beta   90.00
_cell.angle_gamma   90.00
#
_symmetry.space_group_name_H-M   'P 1'
#
loop_
_entity.id
_entity.type
_entity.pdbx_description
1 polymer ?
#
loop_
_entity_poly.entity_id
_entity_poly.type
_entity_poly.pdbx_seq_one_letter_code
_entity_poly.pdbx_strand_id
1 'polypeptide(L)'
;MSVTPLMWKSLDKFEILFRFMYTNPMEYQPSCRAFKFNPLSTKMIPYVLSVIIVIATFFIPCLILLSCKLFGSISFPLPNTMLLIVLLNMSGITCLGDIFLSKFGGRPISLINFLIKLDMKLGKSGHSNHSLDVTGVVLNVISIAFGLYIPYFFTIFLIHTGMDPLSQFKQFITPDIPRLSNIFTIIRPISTVISFLQIFRFFSIIFCGVCIGVNLLLCNISWMEGNSHKFWVKSYSRVILHNHACLQIMYQSAAVGLNTMMAIMMFAGLLLNVPFNYVTLKMYNHIPLRLYLVFPSVSILIPTVIQLMMPLLVNVYEAEVVLHLKLRRALWLSRDLKELWRRLKGTKALGVDAGVGQTIFYSLRRNTKATYGWTIVNYTVSALLSENG
;
A
#
# COMPACT_ATOMS: atom_id res chain seq x y z
N MET A 1 15.35 14.83 -2.91
CA MET A 1 15.11 14.11 -1.64
C MET A 1 15.90 12.82 -1.72
N SER A 2 16.68 12.45 -0.70
CA SER A 2 17.38 11.15 -0.64
C SER A 2 16.61 10.19 0.27
N VAL A 3 16.61 8.89 0.00
CA VAL A 3 16.09 7.92 0.98
C VAL A 3 16.91 8.00 2.25
N THR A 4 16.26 8.32 3.35
CA THR A 4 16.93 8.57 4.61
C THR A 4 17.22 7.27 5.35
N PRO A 5 18.16 7.28 6.31
CA PRO A 5 18.40 6.14 7.19
C PRO A 5 17.15 5.70 7.99
N LEU A 6 16.26 6.65 8.34
CA LEU A 6 15.04 6.33 9.08
C LEU A 6 14.05 5.56 8.22
N MET A 7 13.94 5.86 6.92
CA MET A 7 13.11 5.08 6.01
C MET A 7 13.61 3.63 5.89
N TRP A 8 14.92 3.41 5.77
CA TRP A 8 15.47 2.05 5.80
C TRP A 8 15.18 1.34 7.13
N LYS A 9 15.31 2.06 8.25
CA LYS A 9 15.00 1.54 9.58
C LYS A 9 13.53 1.10 9.73
N SER A 10 12.58 1.67 8.98
CA SER A 10 11.19 1.21 9.02
C SER A 10 11.03 -0.17 8.38
N LEU A 11 11.75 -0.45 7.28
CA LEU A 11 11.80 -1.80 6.70
C LEU A 11 12.54 -2.80 7.58
N ASP A 12 13.64 -2.39 8.23
CA ASP A 12 14.34 -3.24 9.20
C ASP A 12 13.41 -3.64 10.36
N LYS A 13 12.64 -2.68 10.88
CA LYS A 13 11.63 -2.95 11.93
C LYS A 13 10.51 -3.85 11.42
N PHE A 14 10.03 -3.64 10.20
CA PHE A 14 9.04 -4.52 9.58
C PHE A 14 9.55 -5.96 9.55
N GLU A 15 10.78 -6.18 9.06
CA GLU A 15 11.38 -7.50 8.98
C GLU A 15 11.52 -8.14 10.36
N ILE A 16 11.99 -7.38 11.36
CA ILE A 16 12.09 -7.88 12.75
C ILE A 16 10.72 -8.27 13.31
N LEU A 17 9.69 -7.44 13.10
CA LEU A 17 8.34 -7.65 13.64
C LEU A 17 7.66 -8.86 13.01
N PHE A 18 7.92 -9.16 11.73
CA PHE A 18 7.28 -10.27 11.01
C PHE A 18 8.22 -11.46 10.75
N ARG A 19 9.43 -11.47 11.33
CA ARG A 19 10.43 -12.53 11.14
C ARG A 19 9.94 -13.94 11.49
N PHE A 20 8.99 -14.03 12.41
CA PHE A 20 8.40 -15.31 12.83
C PHE A 20 7.40 -15.87 11.80
N MET A 21 6.93 -15.06 10.86
CA MET A 21 6.07 -15.51 9.77
C MET A 21 6.89 -16.10 8.62
N TYR A 22 6.29 -17.01 7.87
CA TYR A 22 6.95 -17.67 6.74
C TYR A 22 7.21 -16.75 5.54
N THR A 23 8.12 -17.19 4.66
CA THR A 23 8.54 -16.47 3.46
C THR A 23 7.36 -16.00 2.59
N ASN A 24 7.37 -14.71 2.25
CA ASN A 24 6.34 -14.01 1.47
C ASN A 24 6.78 -13.84 0.00
N PRO A 25 5.88 -13.61 -0.98
CA PRO A 25 6.27 -13.35 -2.37
C PRO A 25 7.22 -12.16 -2.50
N MET A 26 7.06 -11.17 -1.63
CA MET A 26 7.95 -10.02 -1.49
C MET A 26 8.56 -10.05 -0.09
N GLU A 27 9.89 -10.12 -0.03
CA GLU A 27 10.67 -10.18 1.22
C GLU A 27 11.74 -9.08 1.19
N TYR A 28 11.93 -8.39 2.31
CA TYR A 28 12.99 -7.40 2.42
C TYR A 28 14.24 -8.05 3.02
N GLN A 29 15.41 -7.80 2.43
CA GLN A 29 16.69 -8.31 2.93
C GLN A 29 17.50 -7.16 3.54
N PRO A 30 17.61 -7.07 4.88
CA PRO A 30 18.34 -6.00 5.56
C PRO A 30 19.83 -5.94 5.19
N SER A 31 20.46 -7.09 4.99
CA SER A 31 21.90 -7.21 4.69
C SER A 31 22.30 -6.49 3.40
N CYS A 32 21.49 -6.63 2.36
CA CYS A 32 21.74 -6.04 1.04
C CYS A 32 20.92 -4.77 0.79
N ARG A 33 20.03 -4.40 1.72
CA ARG A 33 18.99 -3.39 1.55
C ARG A 33 18.24 -3.57 0.22
N ALA A 34 17.83 -4.80 -0.08
CA ALA A 34 17.20 -5.14 -1.36
C ALA A 34 15.92 -5.94 -1.11
N PHE A 35 14.99 -5.88 -2.05
CA PHE A 35 13.80 -6.72 -2.02
C PHE A 35 14.06 -8.00 -2.80
N LYS A 36 13.70 -9.15 -2.24
CA LYS A 36 13.75 -10.43 -2.92
C LYS A 36 12.33 -10.81 -3.33
N PHE A 37 12.17 -11.17 -4.60
CA PHE A 37 10.95 -11.81 -5.08
C PHE A 37 11.09 -13.31 -4.94
N ASN A 38 10.19 -13.93 -4.18
CA ASN A 38 10.12 -15.38 -4.02
C ASN A 38 8.99 -15.89 -4.93
N PRO A 39 9.31 -16.59 -6.04
CA PRO A 39 8.28 -17.18 -6.89
C PRO A 39 7.57 -18.30 -6.13
N LEU A 40 6.30 -18.53 -6.47
CA LEU A 40 5.50 -19.62 -5.91
C LEU A 40 6.26 -20.94 -6.03
N SER A 41 6.63 -21.49 -4.88
CA SER A 41 7.41 -22.72 -4.73
C SER A 41 6.92 -23.50 -3.52
N THR A 42 7.35 -24.74 -3.36
CA THR A 42 6.99 -25.59 -2.19
C THR A 42 7.35 -24.96 -0.86
N LYS A 43 8.38 -24.10 -0.82
CA LYS A 43 8.77 -23.32 0.37
C LYS A 43 7.72 -22.28 0.80
N MET A 44 6.79 -21.92 -0.10
CA MET A 44 5.71 -20.94 0.17
C MET A 44 4.40 -21.59 0.60
N ILE A 45 4.34 -22.92 0.79
CA ILE A 45 3.13 -23.62 1.27
C ILE A 45 2.57 -22.99 2.56
N PRO A 46 3.38 -22.67 3.58
CA PRO A 46 2.86 -22.05 4.81
C PRO A 46 2.27 -20.65 4.58
N TYR A 47 2.83 -19.89 3.65
CA TYR A 47 2.28 -18.60 3.24
C TYR A 47 0.92 -18.77 2.56
N VAL A 48 0.82 -19.69 1.59
CA VAL A 48 -0.45 -19.98 0.91
C VAL A 48 -1.50 -20.44 1.93
N LEU A 49 -1.11 -21.25 2.91
CA LEU A 49 -1.99 -21.66 4.01
C LEU A 49 -2.48 -20.46 4.83
N SER A 50 -1.60 -19.50 5.14
CA SER A 50 -2.01 -18.27 5.86
C SER A 50 -3.03 -17.43 5.06
N VAL A 51 -2.90 -17.35 3.73
CA VAL A 51 -3.87 -16.67 2.87
C VAL A 51 -5.20 -17.43 2.83
N ILE A 52 -5.16 -18.77 2.75
CA ILE A 52 -6.38 -19.60 2.84
C ILE A 52 -7.07 -19.39 4.19
N ILE A 53 -6.32 -19.27 5.29
CA ILE A 53 -6.87 -18.97 6.61
C ILE A 53 -7.56 -17.60 6.59
N VAL A 54 -6.95 -16.54 6.03
CA VAL A 54 -7.62 -15.23 5.87
C VAL A 54 -8.95 -15.34 5.12
N ILE A 55 -8.98 -16.10 4.02
CA ILE A 55 -10.18 -16.31 3.21
C ILE A 55 -11.26 -17.05 4.03
N ALA A 56 -10.87 -18.13 4.70
CA ALA A 56 -11.78 -18.99 5.45
C ALA A 56 -12.31 -18.33 6.73
N THR A 57 -11.51 -17.48 7.39
CA THR A 57 -11.90 -16.87 8.67
C THR A 57 -12.67 -15.57 8.50
N PHE A 58 -12.28 -14.73 7.54
CA PHE A 58 -12.84 -13.39 7.38
C PHE A 58 -13.64 -13.26 6.10
N PHE A 59 -13.03 -13.53 4.94
CA PHE A 59 -13.67 -13.22 3.66
C PHE A 59 -14.98 -13.99 3.45
N ILE A 60 -14.94 -15.32 3.53
CA ILE A 60 -16.12 -16.17 3.29
C ILE A 60 -17.20 -15.94 4.36
N PRO A 61 -16.91 -15.99 5.68
CA PRO A 61 -17.94 -15.78 6.70
C PRO A 61 -18.58 -14.39 6.62
N CYS A 62 -17.79 -13.32 6.43
CA CYS A 62 -18.33 -11.98 6.25
C CYS A 62 -19.24 -11.89 5.01
N LEU A 63 -18.81 -12.47 3.88
CA LEU A 63 -19.58 -12.46 2.64
C LEU A 63 -20.92 -13.19 2.80
N ILE A 64 -20.91 -14.39 3.41
CA ILE A 64 -22.14 -15.15 3.68
C ILE A 64 -23.06 -14.37 4.61
N LEU A 65 -22.55 -13.89 5.76
CA LEU A 65 -23.36 -13.16 6.74
C LEU A 65 -23.98 -11.89 6.12
N LEU A 66 -23.19 -11.09 5.41
CA LEU A 66 -23.69 -9.88 4.75
C LEU A 66 -24.71 -10.22 3.66
N SER A 67 -24.50 -11.30 2.90
CA SER A 67 -25.46 -11.75 1.90
C SER A 67 -26.79 -12.17 2.55
N CYS A 68 -26.75 -12.99 3.60
CA CYS A 68 -27.93 -13.37 4.36
C CYS A 68 -28.68 -12.16 4.94
N LYS A 69 -27.96 -11.12 5.40
CA LYS A 69 -28.57 -9.87 5.85
C LYS A 69 -29.23 -9.11 4.69
N LEU A 70 -28.58 -9.02 3.53
CA LEU A 70 -29.14 -8.36 2.35
C LEU A 70 -30.42 -9.04 1.85
N PHE A 71 -30.54 -10.36 1.98
CA PHE A 71 -31.75 -11.12 1.65
C PHE A 71 -32.80 -11.16 2.78
N GLY A 72 -32.56 -10.48 3.90
CA GLY A 72 -33.49 -10.45 5.03
C GLY A 72 -33.59 -11.77 5.79
N SER A 73 -32.72 -12.75 5.54
CA SER A 73 -32.72 -14.04 6.24
C SER A 73 -32.27 -13.92 7.69
N ILE A 74 -31.42 -12.93 7.99
CA ILE A 74 -30.90 -12.71 9.35
C ILE A 74 -30.83 -11.22 9.66
N SER A 75 -31.23 -10.83 10.87
CA SER A 75 -31.11 -9.48 11.40
C SER A 75 -29.95 -9.39 12.40
N PHE A 76 -28.92 -8.59 12.08
CA PHE A 76 -27.83 -8.26 13.01
C PHE A 76 -27.87 -6.77 13.35
N PRO A 77 -27.45 -6.39 14.57
CA PRO A 77 -27.29 -4.99 14.94
C PRO A 77 -26.30 -4.29 14.01
N LEU A 78 -26.53 -3.00 13.78
CA LEU A 78 -25.75 -2.18 12.84
C LEU A 78 -24.22 -2.18 13.11
N PRO A 79 -23.73 -2.12 14.37
CA PRO A 79 -22.29 -2.21 14.66
C PRO A 79 -21.64 -3.49 14.12
N ASN A 80 -22.30 -4.64 14.28
CA ASN A 80 -21.79 -5.92 13.78
C ASN A 80 -21.68 -5.89 12.25
N THR A 81 -22.66 -5.27 11.58
CA THR A 81 -22.69 -5.16 10.13
C THR A 81 -21.55 -4.28 9.61
N MET A 82 -21.32 -3.12 10.25
CA MET A 82 -20.21 -2.23 9.88
C MET A 82 -18.85 -2.91 10.09
N LEU A 83 -18.69 -3.64 11.19
CA LEU A 83 -17.47 -4.41 11.44
C LEU A 83 -17.26 -5.51 10.38
N LEU A 84 -18.31 -6.26 10.03
CA LEU A 84 -18.24 -7.28 8.96
C LEU A 84 -17.86 -6.65 7.60
N ILE A 85 -18.40 -5.47 7.28
CA ILE A 85 -18.03 -4.72 6.05
C ILE A 85 -16.55 -4.33 6.08
N VAL A 86 -16.06 -3.79 7.20
CA VAL A 86 -14.63 -3.43 7.35
C VAL A 86 -13.74 -4.67 7.18
N LEU A 87 -14.06 -5.77 7.87
CA LEU A 87 -13.28 -7.02 7.79
C LEU A 87 -13.35 -7.67 6.41
N LEU A 88 -14.51 -7.62 5.74
CA LEU A 88 -14.66 -8.10 4.36
C LEU A 88 -13.76 -7.31 3.40
N ASN A 89 -13.76 -5.98 3.53
CA ASN A 89 -12.92 -5.12 2.69
C ASN A 89 -11.43 -5.37 2.96
N MET A 90 -11.00 -5.37 4.22
CA MET A 90 -9.59 -5.62 4.60
C MET A 90 -9.10 -6.99 4.08
N SER A 91 -9.89 -8.03 4.29
CA SER A 91 -9.55 -9.39 3.84
C SER A 91 -9.57 -9.52 2.32
N GLY A 92 -10.58 -8.95 1.64
CA GLY A 92 -10.67 -8.93 0.18
C GLY A 92 -9.51 -8.19 -0.49
N ILE A 93 -9.15 -7.01 0.01
CA ILE A 93 -7.99 -6.22 -0.49
C ILE A 93 -6.70 -7.00 -0.32
N THR A 94 -6.50 -7.64 0.85
CA THR A 94 -5.31 -8.46 1.12
C THR A 94 -5.25 -9.64 0.17
N CYS A 95 -6.35 -10.37 -0.04
CA CYS A 95 -6.41 -11.51 -0.95
C CYS A 95 -6.10 -11.10 -2.39
N LEU A 96 -6.74 -10.03 -2.89
CA LEU A 96 -6.50 -9.49 -4.23
C LEU A 96 -5.05 -9.03 -4.39
N GLY A 97 -4.52 -8.34 -3.38
CA GLY A 97 -3.15 -7.87 -3.33
C GLY A 97 -2.13 -9.00 -3.31
N ASP A 98 -2.34 -10.04 -2.51
CA ASP A 98 -1.46 -11.20 -2.42
C ASP A 98 -1.45 -12.02 -3.72
N ILE A 99 -2.62 -12.22 -4.36
CA ILE A 99 -2.72 -12.84 -5.69
C ILE A 99 -1.96 -12.00 -6.71
N PHE A 100 -2.13 -10.67 -6.66
CA PHE A 100 -1.48 -9.75 -7.57
C PHE A 100 0.04 -9.73 -7.40
N LEU A 101 0.54 -9.60 -6.16
CA LEU A 101 1.96 -9.64 -5.84
C LEU A 101 2.59 -10.97 -6.26
N SER A 102 1.91 -12.08 -6.05
CA SER A 102 2.42 -13.40 -6.44
C SER A 102 2.58 -13.54 -7.96
N LYS A 103 1.69 -12.92 -8.75
CA LYS A 103 1.74 -12.98 -10.23
C LYS A 103 2.65 -11.92 -10.86
N PHE A 104 2.61 -10.69 -10.35
CA PHE A 104 3.22 -9.53 -10.99
C PHE A 104 4.32 -8.85 -10.18
N GLY A 105 4.53 -9.25 -8.91
CA GLY A 105 5.45 -8.59 -7.98
C GLY A 105 6.93 -8.60 -8.40
N GLY A 106 7.35 -9.55 -9.23
CA GLY A 106 8.74 -9.65 -9.69
C GLY A 106 9.23 -8.40 -10.44
N ARG A 107 8.39 -7.77 -11.28
CA ARG A 107 8.82 -6.60 -12.07
C ARG A 107 8.95 -5.33 -11.22
N PRO A 108 7.97 -4.95 -10.38
CA PRO A 108 8.14 -3.85 -9.43
C PRO A 108 9.34 -4.03 -8.48
N ILE A 109 9.58 -5.24 -7.98
CA ILE A 109 10.73 -5.52 -7.11
C ILE A 109 12.05 -5.33 -7.87
N SER A 110 12.13 -5.80 -9.11
CA SER A 110 13.29 -5.58 -9.98
C SER A 110 13.57 -4.09 -10.23
N LEU A 111 12.51 -3.30 -10.47
CA LEU A 111 12.62 -1.84 -10.59
C LEU A 111 13.17 -1.22 -9.31
N ILE A 112 12.62 -1.56 -8.14
CA ILE A 112 13.10 -1.01 -6.86
C ILE A 112 14.56 -1.35 -6.64
N ASN A 113 14.97 -2.60 -6.87
CA ASN A 113 16.37 -3.01 -6.73
C ASN A 113 17.30 -2.31 -7.73
N PHE A 114 16.83 -2.07 -8.97
CA PHE A 114 17.56 -1.28 -9.94
C PHE A 114 17.75 0.17 -9.47
N LEU A 115 16.69 0.79 -8.93
CA LEU A 115 16.75 2.13 -8.37
C LEU A 115 17.73 2.23 -7.19
N ILE A 116 17.80 1.21 -6.34
CA ILE A 116 18.76 1.13 -5.22
C ILE A 116 20.20 1.07 -5.75
N LYS A 117 20.46 0.20 -6.73
CA LYS A 117 21.79 0.10 -7.36
C LYS A 117 22.19 1.38 -8.08
N LEU A 118 21.24 2.03 -8.74
CA LEU A 118 21.46 3.29 -9.43
C LEU A 118 21.79 4.39 -8.41
N ASP A 119 21.03 4.52 -7.34
CA ASP A 119 21.29 5.48 -6.25
C ASP A 119 22.68 5.29 -5.63
N MET A 120 23.08 4.03 -5.35
CA MET A 120 24.43 3.71 -4.88
C MET A 120 25.53 4.14 -5.87
N LYS A 121 25.31 3.96 -7.17
CA LYS A 121 26.28 4.31 -8.23
C LYS A 121 26.40 5.82 -8.45
N LEU A 122 25.29 6.55 -8.36
CA LEU A 122 25.28 8.01 -8.55
C LEU A 122 25.96 8.76 -7.40
N GLY A 123 26.23 8.07 -6.29
CA GLY A 123 26.90 8.61 -5.11
C GLY A 123 26.03 9.64 -4.38
N LYS A 124 26.27 9.82 -3.08
CA LYS A 124 25.60 10.84 -2.27
C LYS A 124 26.06 12.24 -2.69
N SER A 125 25.60 12.71 -3.82
CA SER A 125 25.97 14.01 -4.40
C SER A 125 25.12 15.17 -3.86
N GLY A 126 24.37 14.98 -2.77
CA GLY A 126 23.55 16.02 -2.15
C GLY A 126 23.86 16.20 -0.67
N HIS A 127 24.23 17.43 -0.28
CA HIS A 127 24.12 17.89 1.09
C HIS A 127 22.70 17.62 1.60
N SER A 128 22.59 16.81 2.66
CA SER A 128 21.34 16.69 3.38
C SER A 128 21.09 18.01 4.08
N ASN A 129 20.23 18.86 3.52
CA ASN A 129 19.64 19.94 4.30
C ASN A 129 19.01 19.30 5.54
N HIS A 130 19.28 19.86 6.72
CA HIS A 130 18.86 19.38 8.04
C HIS A 130 17.33 19.41 8.27
N SER A 131 16.51 19.38 7.23
CA SER A 131 15.05 19.26 7.39
C SER A 131 14.72 17.95 8.09
N LEU A 132 13.89 18.02 9.13
CA LEU A 132 13.36 16.86 9.83
C LEU A 132 12.76 15.87 8.84
N ASP A 133 13.20 14.62 8.90
CA ASP A 133 12.70 13.54 8.05
C ASP A 133 11.35 13.02 8.54
N VAL A 134 10.32 13.82 8.32
CA VAL A 134 8.93 13.51 8.70
C VAL A 134 8.49 12.19 8.06
N THR A 135 8.86 11.94 6.79
CA THR A 135 8.51 10.71 6.08
C THR A 135 9.06 9.46 6.76
N GLY A 136 10.35 9.47 7.12
CA GLY A 136 10.96 8.35 7.84
C GLY A 136 10.32 8.13 9.22
N VAL A 137 10.03 9.20 9.97
CA VAL A 137 9.36 9.09 11.27
C VAL A 137 7.96 8.47 11.13
N VAL A 138 7.14 8.99 10.20
CA VAL A 138 5.78 8.49 9.96
C VAL A 138 5.80 7.02 9.53
N LEU A 139 6.70 6.62 8.61
CA LEU A 139 6.85 5.22 8.21
C LEU A 139 7.23 4.30 9.38
N ASN A 140 8.11 4.74 10.27
CA ASN A 140 8.46 3.97 11.47
C ASN A 140 7.26 3.79 12.41
N VAL A 141 6.46 4.84 12.62
CA VAL A 141 5.24 4.77 13.42
C VAL A 141 4.25 3.79 12.79
N ILE A 142 4.05 3.85 11.47
CA ILE A 142 3.19 2.93 10.73
C ILE A 142 3.65 1.47 10.88
N SER A 143 4.94 1.19 10.71
CA SER A 143 5.47 -0.18 10.84
C SER A 143 5.27 -0.74 12.25
N ILE A 144 5.47 0.08 13.29
CA ILE A 144 5.23 -0.33 14.68
C ILE A 144 3.73 -0.53 14.95
N ALA A 145 2.89 0.39 14.48
CA ALA A 145 1.45 0.31 14.64
C ALA A 145 0.89 -0.97 13.99
N PHE A 146 1.28 -1.28 12.76
CA PHE A 146 0.84 -2.49 12.05
C PHE A 146 1.49 -3.78 12.54
N GLY A 147 2.74 -3.75 13.03
CA GLY A 147 3.40 -4.97 13.48
C GLY A 147 3.13 -5.37 14.92
N LEU A 148 2.89 -4.40 15.82
CA LEU A 148 2.83 -4.66 17.27
C LEU A 148 1.52 -4.21 17.91
N TYR A 149 1.03 -3.02 17.60
CA TYR A 149 -0.13 -2.49 18.32
C TYR A 149 -1.44 -3.06 17.77
N ILE A 150 -1.74 -2.80 16.50
CA ILE A 150 -3.06 -3.08 15.92
C ILE A 150 -3.38 -4.59 15.86
N PRO A 151 -2.53 -5.51 15.35
CA PRO A 151 -2.89 -6.92 15.22
C PRO A 151 -3.27 -7.55 16.56
N TYR A 152 -2.45 -7.37 17.60
CA TYR A 152 -2.65 -8.05 18.87
C TYR A 152 -3.79 -7.43 19.69
N PHE A 153 -3.80 -6.10 19.85
CA PHE A 153 -4.86 -5.43 20.60
C PHE A 153 -6.22 -5.62 19.94
N PHE A 154 -6.32 -5.43 18.62
CA PHE A 154 -7.58 -5.59 17.91
C PHE A 154 -8.09 -7.02 17.97
N THR A 155 -7.21 -8.02 17.77
CA THR A 155 -7.62 -9.43 17.82
C THR A 155 -8.13 -9.85 19.20
N ILE A 156 -7.43 -9.47 20.28
CA ILE A 156 -7.84 -9.80 21.65
C ILE A 156 -9.23 -9.24 21.95
N PHE A 157 -9.49 -7.97 21.61
CA PHE A 157 -10.79 -7.36 21.85
C PHE A 157 -11.88 -7.95 20.95
N LEU A 158 -11.59 -8.23 19.68
CA LEU A 158 -12.55 -8.84 18.74
C LEU A 158 -13.01 -10.22 19.22
N ILE A 159 -12.07 -11.04 19.71
CA ILE A 159 -12.37 -12.37 20.27
C ILE A 159 -13.15 -12.23 21.58
N HIS A 160 -12.73 -11.31 22.45
CA HIS A 160 -13.37 -11.10 23.76
C HIS A 160 -14.83 -10.63 23.62
N THR A 161 -15.13 -9.74 22.66
CA THR A 161 -16.48 -9.22 22.45
C THR A 161 -17.38 -10.18 21.66
N GLY A 162 -16.85 -11.26 21.08
CA GLY A 162 -17.64 -12.16 20.25
C GLY A 162 -18.01 -11.57 18.89
N MET A 163 -17.39 -10.46 18.49
CA MET A 163 -17.75 -9.72 17.28
C MET A 163 -16.94 -10.17 16.04
N ASP A 164 -16.06 -11.17 16.15
CA ASP A 164 -15.38 -11.70 14.97
C ASP A 164 -16.32 -12.49 14.04
N PRO A 165 -16.00 -12.59 12.74
CA PRO A 165 -16.87 -13.20 11.76
C PRO A 165 -17.19 -14.66 12.04
N LEU A 166 -16.25 -15.43 12.62
CA LEU A 166 -16.48 -16.84 12.95
C LEU A 166 -17.45 -17.01 14.12
N SER A 167 -17.33 -16.19 15.16
CA SER A 167 -18.28 -16.15 16.28
C SER A 167 -19.69 -15.82 15.80
N GLN A 168 -19.82 -14.77 14.98
CA GLN A 168 -21.10 -14.38 14.40
C GLN A 168 -21.65 -15.48 13.47
N PHE A 169 -20.82 -16.08 12.63
CA PHE A 169 -21.22 -17.18 11.74
C PHE A 169 -21.77 -18.37 12.52
N LYS A 170 -21.08 -18.75 13.61
CA LYS A 170 -21.54 -19.80 14.52
C LYS A 170 -22.89 -19.46 15.14
N GLN A 171 -23.02 -18.25 15.70
CA GLN A 171 -24.23 -17.80 16.39
C GLN A 171 -25.47 -17.80 15.49
N PHE A 172 -25.32 -17.38 14.23
CA PHE A 172 -26.46 -17.10 13.38
C PHE A 172 -26.77 -18.17 12.33
N ILE A 173 -25.80 -18.99 11.92
CA ILE A 173 -25.99 -19.99 10.85
C ILE A 173 -25.96 -21.42 11.38
N THR A 174 -25.19 -21.70 12.43
CA THR A 174 -24.99 -23.09 12.92
C THR A 174 -25.21 -23.24 14.44
N PRO A 175 -26.34 -22.76 15.01
CA PRO A 175 -26.58 -22.86 16.45
C PRO A 175 -26.70 -24.32 16.94
N ASP A 176 -27.25 -25.22 16.12
CA ASP A 176 -27.72 -26.54 16.59
C ASP A 176 -26.69 -27.68 16.48
N ILE A 177 -25.45 -27.42 16.05
CA ILE A 177 -24.44 -28.47 15.84
C ILE A 177 -23.36 -28.42 16.94
N PRO A 178 -23.55 -29.11 18.08
CA PRO A 178 -22.68 -28.99 19.25
C PRO A 178 -21.25 -29.47 19.00
N ARG A 179 -21.04 -30.45 18.10
CA ARG A 179 -19.69 -30.92 17.75
C ARG A 179 -18.86 -29.86 17.04
N LEU A 180 -19.47 -29.12 16.09
CA LEU A 180 -18.80 -28.01 15.40
C LEU A 180 -18.50 -26.86 16.37
N SER A 181 -19.39 -26.62 17.34
CA SER A 181 -19.24 -25.58 18.36
C SER A 181 -17.92 -25.69 19.14
N ASN A 182 -17.52 -26.89 19.54
CA ASN A 182 -16.27 -27.12 20.28
C ASN A 182 -15.04 -26.89 19.41
N ILE A 183 -15.07 -27.36 18.16
CA ILE A 183 -13.98 -27.20 17.19
C ILE A 183 -13.76 -25.70 16.89
N PHE A 184 -14.84 -24.95 16.62
CA PHE A 184 -14.75 -23.51 16.37
C PHE A 184 -14.17 -22.75 17.56
N THR A 185 -14.46 -23.17 18.79
CA THR A 185 -13.97 -22.47 20.00
C THR A 185 -12.44 -22.53 20.10
N ILE A 186 -11.82 -23.65 19.72
CA ILE A 186 -10.36 -23.82 19.73
C ILE A 186 -9.69 -23.17 18.51
N ILE A 187 -10.28 -23.33 17.31
CA ILE A 187 -9.68 -22.83 16.06
C ILE A 187 -9.81 -21.31 15.91
N ARG A 188 -10.89 -20.72 16.42
CA ARG A 188 -11.21 -19.29 16.29
C ARG A 188 -10.07 -18.35 16.71
N PRO A 189 -9.47 -18.43 17.92
CA PRO A 189 -8.42 -17.50 18.32
C PRO A 189 -7.18 -17.60 17.44
N ILE A 190 -6.70 -18.83 17.17
CA ILE A 190 -5.49 -19.08 16.38
C ILE A 190 -5.67 -18.55 14.95
N SER A 191 -6.79 -18.91 14.33
CA SER A 191 -7.07 -18.53 12.94
C SER A 191 -7.29 -17.02 12.78
N THR A 192 -7.98 -16.36 13.74
CA THR A 192 -8.16 -14.90 13.76
C THR A 192 -6.84 -14.16 13.90
N VAL A 193 -5.94 -14.60 14.80
CA VAL A 193 -4.61 -13.99 14.97
C VAL A 193 -3.77 -14.10 13.70
N ILE A 194 -3.72 -15.30 13.09
CA ILE A 194 -2.99 -15.52 11.83
C ILE A 194 -3.53 -14.61 10.73
N SER A 195 -4.85 -14.48 10.63
CA SER A 195 -5.48 -13.65 9.60
C SER A 195 -5.15 -12.16 9.75
N PHE A 196 -5.19 -11.62 10.98
CA PHE A 196 -4.78 -10.24 11.19
C PHE A 196 -3.29 -10.01 10.93
N LEU A 197 -2.43 -10.91 11.40
CA LEU A 197 -0.99 -10.81 11.15
C LEU A 197 -0.69 -10.79 9.64
N GLN A 198 -1.35 -11.64 8.86
CA GLN A 198 -1.20 -11.67 7.41
C GLN A 198 -1.68 -10.36 6.74
N ILE A 199 -2.86 -9.85 7.14
CA ILE A 199 -3.41 -8.58 6.64
C ILE A 199 -2.46 -7.41 6.94
N PHE A 200 -2.02 -7.28 8.19
CA PHE A 200 -1.15 -6.16 8.58
C PHE A 200 0.26 -6.27 8.01
N ARG A 201 0.78 -7.49 7.83
CA ARG A 201 2.04 -7.72 7.13
C ARG A 201 1.96 -7.22 5.69
N PHE A 202 0.89 -7.58 4.98
CA PHE A 202 0.64 -7.13 3.61
C PHE A 202 0.58 -5.60 3.51
N PHE A 203 -0.22 -4.93 4.35
CA PHE A 203 -0.30 -3.46 4.33
C PHE A 203 1.06 -2.82 4.65
N SER A 204 1.76 -3.30 5.69
CA SER A 204 3.03 -2.70 6.12
C SER A 204 4.13 -2.79 5.04
N ILE A 205 4.29 -3.95 4.39
CA ILE A 205 5.30 -4.11 3.34
C ILE A 205 4.99 -3.28 2.10
N ILE A 206 3.71 -3.19 1.72
CA ILE A 206 3.28 -2.39 0.59
C ILE A 206 3.51 -0.91 0.86
N PHE A 207 3.08 -0.42 2.02
CA PHE A 207 3.24 0.99 2.37
C PHE A 207 4.71 1.39 2.43
N CYS A 208 5.54 0.63 3.14
CA CYS A 208 6.97 0.92 3.25
C CYS A 208 7.69 0.77 1.90
N GLY A 209 7.42 -0.32 1.18
CA GLY A 209 8.04 -0.63 -0.11
C GLY A 209 7.72 0.40 -1.18
N VAL A 210 6.44 0.80 -1.32
CA VAL A 210 6.03 1.83 -2.27
C VAL A 210 6.62 3.18 -1.90
N CYS A 211 6.58 3.59 -0.63
CA CYS A 211 7.15 4.87 -0.22
C CYS A 211 8.65 4.96 -0.50
N ILE A 212 9.40 3.89 -0.23
CA ILE A 212 10.84 3.85 -0.50
C ILE A 212 11.11 3.79 -2.00
N GLY A 213 10.39 2.96 -2.76
CA GLY A 213 10.51 2.88 -4.21
C GLY A 213 10.26 4.23 -4.90
N VAL A 214 9.21 4.95 -4.49
CA VAL A 214 8.89 6.28 -5.04
C VAL A 214 9.94 7.31 -4.64
N ASN A 215 10.42 7.30 -3.39
CA ASN A 215 11.50 8.21 -3.00
C ASN A 215 12.78 7.94 -3.77
N LEU A 216 13.17 6.68 -3.97
CA LEU A 216 14.33 6.35 -4.82
C LEU A 216 14.14 6.85 -6.25
N LEU A 217 12.96 6.69 -6.81
CA LEU A 217 12.64 7.22 -8.14
C LEU A 217 12.82 8.74 -8.18
N LEU A 218 12.29 9.46 -7.20
CA LEU A 218 12.47 10.90 -7.04
C LEU A 218 13.95 11.29 -6.83
N CYS A 219 14.73 10.50 -6.07
CA CYS A 219 16.17 10.72 -5.90
C CYS A 219 16.86 10.75 -7.27
N ASN A 220 16.62 9.71 -8.07
CA ASN A 220 17.22 9.53 -9.39
C ASN A 220 16.81 10.65 -10.36
N ILE A 221 15.52 11.04 -10.38
CA ILE A 221 15.03 12.17 -11.19
C ILE A 221 15.71 13.47 -10.74
N SER A 222 15.76 13.73 -9.43
CA SER A 222 16.38 14.95 -8.89
C SER A 222 17.88 15.03 -9.16
N TRP A 223 18.58 13.89 -9.20
CA TRP A 223 19.99 13.83 -9.58
C TRP A 223 20.19 14.18 -11.05
N MET A 224 19.35 13.63 -11.95
CA MET A 224 19.38 13.98 -13.38
C MET A 224 19.05 15.47 -13.58
N GLU A 225 18.12 15.99 -12.79
CA GLU A 225 17.73 17.40 -12.81
C GLU A 225 18.88 18.31 -12.36
N GLY A 226 19.56 17.96 -11.27
CA GLY A 226 20.72 18.72 -10.75
C GLY A 226 21.87 18.77 -11.76
N ASN A 227 22.08 17.69 -12.52
CA ASN A 227 23.13 17.62 -13.55
C ASN A 227 22.68 18.11 -14.94
N SER A 228 21.41 18.49 -15.11
CA SER A 228 20.86 18.94 -16.40
C SER A 228 21.53 20.18 -16.97
N HIS A 229 22.14 21.03 -16.13
CA HIS A 229 22.91 22.17 -16.62
C HIS A 229 24.12 21.69 -17.43
N LYS A 230 24.87 20.67 -17.00
CA LYS A 230 26.05 20.13 -17.72
C LYS A 230 25.72 19.38 -19.01
N PHE A 231 24.47 19.38 -19.43
CA PHE A 231 23.98 18.61 -20.57
C PHE A 231 24.56 19.08 -21.92
N TRP A 232 25.14 20.29 -22.01
CA TRP A 232 25.88 20.70 -23.23
C TRP A 232 27.17 19.88 -23.44
N VAL A 233 27.70 19.23 -22.40
CA VAL A 233 28.88 18.35 -22.50
C VAL A 233 28.44 16.96 -22.99
N LYS A 234 29.01 16.52 -24.12
CA LYS A 234 28.63 15.27 -24.80
C LYS A 234 28.73 14.01 -23.93
N SER A 235 29.70 13.95 -23.01
CA SER A 235 29.83 12.82 -22.08
C SER A 235 28.66 12.78 -21.08
N TYR A 236 28.29 13.93 -20.50
CA TYR A 236 27.21 14.04 -19.54
C TYR A 236 25.83 13.82 -20.16
N SER A 237 25.57 14.37 -21.35
CA SER A 237 24.28 14.15 -22.03
C SER A 237 24.04 12.68 -22.35
N ARG A 238 25.08 11.95 -22.76
CA ARG A 238 24.99 10.49 -22.99
C ARG A 238 24.68 9.73 -21.70
N VAL A 239 25.33 10.08 -20.59
CA VAL A 239 25.08 9.43 -19.29
C VAL A 239 23.66 9.70 -18.79
N ILE A 240 23.20 10.95 -18.85
CA ILE A 240 21.85 11.33 -18.39
C ILE A 240 20.79 10.64 -19.26
N LEU A 241 20.90 10.70 -20.60
CA LEU A 241 19.96 10.03 -21.50
C LEU A 241 19.99 8.52 -21.36
N HIS A 242 21.15 7.92 -21.12
CA HIS A 242 21.27 6.47 -20.90
C HIS A 242 20.57 6.05 -19.60
N ASN A 243 20.83 6.75 -18.49
CA ASN A 243 20.19 6.47 -17.21
C ASN A 243 18.66 6.69 -17.29
N HIS A 244 18.22 7.76 -17.96
CA HIS A 244 16.81 8.03 -18.21
C HIS A 244 16.15 6.92 -19.05
N ALA A 245 16.78 6.50 -20.14
CA ALA A 245 16.27 5.41 -20.97
C ALA A 245 16.19 4.08 -20.20
N CYS A 246 17.23 3.73 -19.43
CA CYS A 246 17.19 2.56 -18.56
C CYS A 246 16.05 2.64 -17.54
N LEU A 247 15.87 3.80 -16.90
CA LEU A 247 14.80 4.04 -15.96
C LEU A 247 13.42 3.89 -16.63
N GLN A 248 13.23 4.46 -17.81
CA GLN A 248 11.99 4.38 -18.57
C GLN A 248 11.66 2.94 -18.97
N ILE A 249 12.65 2.17 -19.43
CA ILE A 249 12.46 0.75 -19.79
C ILE A 249 12.06 -0.06 -18.55
N MET A 250 12.77 0.12 -17.43
CA MET A 250 12.48 -0.58 -16.18
C MET A 250 11.10 -0.19 -15.64
N TYR A 251 10.76 1.10 -15.67
CA TYR A 251 9.46 1.61 -15.26
C TYR A 251 8.34 1.04 -16.13
N GLN A 252 8.49 1.09 -17.45
CA GLN A 252 7.51 0.54 -18.39
C GLN A 252 7.31 -0.97 -18.19
N SER A 253 8.36 -1.71 -17.86
CA SER A 253 8.26 -3.14 -17.53
C SER A 253 7.42 -3.39 -16.26
N ALA A 254 7.50 -2.48 -15.28
CA ALA A 254 6.78 -2.56 -14.01
C ALA A 254 5.42 -1.82 -14.02
N ALA A 255 5.11 -1.06 -15.06
CA ALA A 255 3.96 -0.13 -15.10
C ALA A 255 2.62 -0.84 -14.85
N VAL A 256 2.36 -1.98 -15.49
CA VAL A 256 1.14 -2.78 -15.23
C VAL A 256 1.05 -3.18 -13.75
N GLY A 257 2.19 -3.58 -13.18
CA GLY A 257 2.39 -3.90 -11.77
C GLY A 257 2.01 -2.74 -10.85
N LEU A 258 2.68 -1.61 -11.06
CA LEU A 258 2.52 -0.41 -10.25
C LEU A 258 1.13 0.18 -10.38
N ASN A 259 0.59 0.29 -11.60
CA ASN A 259 -0.69 0.94 -11.84
C ASN A 259 -1.86 0.17 -11.21
N THR A 260 -1.82 -1.18 -11.28
CA THR A 260 -2.82 -2.03 -10.64
C THR A 260 -2.69 -1.99 -9.12
N MET A 261 -1.46 -2.01 -8.60
CA MET A 261 -1.24 -1.85 -7.16
C MET A 261 -1.77 -0.51 -6.66
N MET A 262 -1.53 0.57 -7.41
CA MET A 262 -2.02 1.89 -7.07
C MET A 262 -3.55 1.97 -7.11
N ALA A 263 -4.19 1.35 -8.10
CA ALA A 263 -5.64 1.26 -8.17
C ALA A 263 -6.21 0.50 -6.96
N ILE A 264 -5.63 -0.66 -6.60
CA ILE A 264 -6.04 -1.44 -5.41
C ILE A 264 -5.87 -0.60 -4.15
N MET A 265 -4.74 0.09 -3.97
CA MET A 265 -4.46 0.89 -2.78
C MET A 265 -5.36 2.12 -2.66
N MET A 266 -5.65 2.81 -3.76
CA MET A 266 -6.59 3.94 -3.74
C MET A 266 -8.03 3.50 -3.51
N PHE A 267 -8.44 2.38 -4.10
CA PHE A 267 -9.74 1.78 -3.83
C PHE A 267 -9.86 1.34 -2.37
N ALA A 268 -8.83 0.67 -1.85
CA ALA A 268 -8.72 0.26 -0.45
C ALA A 268 -8.82 1.45 0.50
N GLY A 269 -8.04 2.51 0.26
CA GLY A 269 -8.07 3.72 1.09
C GLY A 269 -9.46 4.35 1.15
N LEU A 270 -10.22 4.33 0.05
CA LEU A 270 -11.58 4.87 0.01
C LEU A 270 -12.54 3.96 0.77
N LEU A 271 -12.54 2.66 0.43
CA LEU A 271 -13.44 1.66 1.01
C LEU A 271 -13.26 1.46 2.50
N LEU A 272 -12.05 1.62 3.02
CA LEU A 272 -11.78 1.46 4.45
C LEU A 272 -12.06 2.76 5.20
N ASN A 273 -11.65 3.91 4.67
CA ASN A 273 -11.75 5.18 5.41
C ASN A 273 -13.20 5.59 5.67
N VAL A 274 -14.11 5.42 4.70
CA VAL A 274 -15.53 5.75 4.87
C VAL A 274 -16.19 4.99 6.04
N PRO A 275 -16.16 3.65 6.12
CA PRO A 275 -16.74 2.93 7.25
C PRO A 275 -16.00 3.16 8.57
N PHE A 276 -14.66 3.33 8.57
CA PHE A 276 -13.93 3.69 9.79
C PHE A 276 -14.38 5.05 10.34
N ASN A 277 -14.57 6.05 9.48
CA ASN A 277 -15.08 7.38 9.88
C ASN A 277 -16.52 7.30 10.36
N TYR A 278 -17.38 6.58 9.65
CA TYR A 278 -18.78 6.38 10.04
C TYR A 278 -18.88 5.72 11.42
N VAL A 279 -18.16 4.63 11.66
CA VAL A 279 -18.12 3.93 12.95
C VAL A 279 -17.60 4.85 14.04
N THR A 280 -16.53 5.61 13.77
CA THR A 280 -15.96 6.55 14.73
C THR A 280 -16.97 7.62 15.15
N LEU A 281 -17.68 8.23 14.20
CA LEU A 281 -18.59 9.35 14.48
C LEU A 281 -19.93 8.91 15.07
N LYS A 282 -20.47 7.75 14.65
CA LYS A 282 -21.85 7.35 14.98
C LYS A 282 -21.95 6.24 16.04
N MET A 283 -20.97 5.34 16.12
CA MET A 283 -21.12 4.08 16.87
C MET A 283 -20.49 4.09 18.27
N TYR A 284 -20.17 5.26 18.82
CA TYR A 284 -19.50 5.39 20.13
C TYR A 284 -20.21 4.64 21.27
N ASN A 285 -21.55 4.77 21.35
CA ASN A 285 -22.34 4.16 22.42
C ASN A 285 -22.68 2.67 22.19
N HIS A 286 -22.46 2.16 20.97
CA HIS A 286 -22.90 0.81 20.60
C HIS A 286 -21.76 -0.21 20.59
N ILE A 287 -20.51 0.25 20.42
CA ILE A 287 -19.33 -0.60 20.40
C ILE A 287 -18.66 -0.55 21.78
N PRO A 288 -18.23 -1.69 22.36
CA PRO A 288 -17.48 -1.69 23.61
C PRO A 288 -16.25 -0.78 23.52
N LEU A 289 -16.07 0.11 24.50
CA LEU A 289 -15.06 1.18 24.49
C LEU A 289 -13.66 0.69 24.08
N ARG A 290 -13.25 -0.49 24.56
CA ARG A 290 -11.95 -1.10 24.28
C ARG A 290 -11.73 -1.36 22.78
N LEU A 291 -12.77 -1.85 22.08
CA LEU A 291 -12.74 -2.06 20.64
C LEU A 291 -12.93 -0.73 19.90
N TYR A 292 -13.75 0.18 20.46
CA TYR A 292 -14.01 1.49 19.87
C TYR A 292 -12.73 2.29 19.65
N LEU A 293 -11.76 2.28 20.57
CA LEU A 293 -10.50 3.04 20.47
C LEU A 293 -9.67 2.74 19.21
N VAL A 294 -9.85 1.58 18.59
CA VAL A 294 -9.13 1.22 17.36
C VAL A 294 -9.66 1.98 16.15
N PHE A 295 -10.97 2.25 16.09
CA PHE A 295 -11.58 2.95 14.95
C PHE A 295 -11.09 4.39 14.73
N PRO A 296 -11.08 5.30 15.74
CA PRO A 296 -10.53 6.65 15.56
C PRO A 296 -9.02 6.61 15.25
N SER A 297 -8.29 5.67 15.86
CA SER A 297 -6.86 5.49 15.59
C SER A 297 -6.60 5.16 14.12
N VAL A 298 -7.36 4.22 13.55
CA VAL A 298 -7.25 3.84 12.13
C VAL A 298 -7.82 4.90 11.20
N SER A 299 -8.91 5.58 11.60
CA SER A 299 -9.51 6.72 10.90
C SER A 299 -8.53 7.90 10.75
N ILE A 300 -7.61 8.11 11.70
CA ILE A 300 -6.54 9.11 11.57
C ILE A 300 -5.35 8.55 10.76
N LEU A 301 -5.01 7.27 10.97
CA LEU A 301 -3.87 6.63 10.31
C LEU A 301 -4.04 6.58 8.79
N ILE A 302 -5.21 6.18 8.28
CA ILE A 302 -5.46 6.02 6.83
C ILE A 302 -5.27 7.35 6.08
N PRO A 303 -5.93 8.47 6.44
CA PRO A 303 -5.68 9.78 5.85
C PRO A 303 -4.23 10.22 5.97
N THR A 304 -3.55 9.95 7.09
CA THR A 304 -2.13 10.30 7.26
C THR A 304 -1.27 9.59 6.22
N VAL A 305 -1.52 8.29 6.01
CA VAL A 305 -0.84 7.50 4.98
C VAL A 305 -1.14 8.04 3.57
N ILE A 306 -2.41 8.37 3.28
CA ILE A 306 -2.81 8.97 1.99
C ILE A 306 -2.10 10.32 1.77
N GLN A 307 -2.08 11.18 2.80
CA GLN A 307 -1.44 12.49 2.75
C GLN A 307 0.08 12.39 2.59
N LEU A 308 0.70 11.32 3.06
CA LEU A 308 2.13 11.04 2.87
C LEU A 308 2.41 10.52 1.45
N MET A 309 1.69 9.49 1.01
CA MET A 309 1.98 8.78 -0.23
C MET A 309 1.58 9.57 -1.48
N MET A 310 0.43 10.25 -1.44
CA MET A 310 -0.13 10.87 -2.63
C MET A 310 0.72 12.01 -3.18
N PRO A 311 1.27 12.94 -2.37
CA PRO A 311 2.20 13.94 -2.86
C PRO A 311 3.48 13.32 -3.43
N LEU A 312 4.02 12.26 -2.81
CA LEU A 312 5.21 11.59 -3.33
C LEU A 312 4.97 11.04 -4.75
N LEU A 313 3.81 10.42 -4.98
CA LEU A 313 3.44 9.87 -6.28
C LEU A 313 3.21 10.97 -7.33
N VAL A 314 2.52 12.06 -6.96
CA VAL A 314 2.31 13.22 -7.86
C VAL A 314 3.63 13.90 -8.20
N ASN A 315 4.54 14.03 -7.23
CA ASN A 315 5.84 14.64 -7.43
C ASN A 315 6.70 13.88 -8.44
N VAL A 316 6.50 12.58 -8.65
CA VAL A 316 7.22 11.81 -9.69
C VAL A 316 6.95 12.42 -11.06
N TYR A 317 5.67 12.64 -11.37
CA TYR A 317 5.26 13.24 -12.63
C TYR A 317 5.71 14.71 -12.75
N GLU A 318 5.52 15.50 -11.69
CA GLU A 318 5.91 16.91 -11.71
C GLU A 318 7.43 17.11 -11.87
N ALA A 319 8.24 16.36 -11.10
CA ALA A 319 9.69 16.42 -11.18
C ALA A 319 10.21 15.99 -12.56
N GLU A 320 9.59 14.98 -13.15
CA GLU A 320 9.94 14.51 -14.48
C GLU A 320 9.62 15.53 -15.58
N VAL A 321 8.46 16.20 -15.50
CA VAL A 321 8.11 17.30 -16.42
C VAL A 321 9.14 18.45 -16.30
N VAL A 322 9.54 18.80 -15.08
CA VAL A 322 10.57 19.82 -14.84
C VAL A 322 11.93 19.39 -15.42
N LEU A 323 12.31 18.12 -15.24
CA LEU A 323 13.51 17.54 -15.83
C LEU A 323 13.48 17.68 -17.36
N HIS A 324 12.40 17.25 -18.02
CA HIS A 324 12.25 17.37 -19.46
C HIS A 324 12.37 18.83 -19.95
N LEU A 325 11.78 19.79 -19.23
CA LEU A 325 11.88 21.21 -19.57
C LEU A 325 13.32 21.71 -19.45
N LYS A 326 14.05 21.33 -18.39
CA LYS A 326 15.46 21.71 -18.21
C LYS A 326 16.36 21.09 -19.27
N LEU A 327 16.18 19.81 -19.58
CA LEU A 327 16.89 19.14 -20.67
C LEU A 327 16.59 19.79 -22.02
N ARG A 328 15.33 20.17 -22.28
CA ARG A 328 14.94 20.89 -23.50
C ARG A 328 15.62 22.25 -23.62
N ARG A 329 15.77 22.99 -22.52
CA ARG A 329 16.50 24.27 -22.50
C ARG A 329 17.99 24.07 -22.74
N ALA A 330 18.60 23.10 -22.06
CA ALA A 330 20.03 22.82 -22.21
C ALA A 330 20.40 22.30 -23.62
N LEU A 331 19.46 21.63 -24.30
CA LEU A 331 19.62 21.19 -25.68
C LEU A 331 19.87 22.32 -26.68
N TRP A 332 19.29 23.51 -26.45
CA TRP A 332 19.49 24.66 -27.35
C TRP A 332 20.94 25.13 -27.40
N LEU A 333 21.74 24.82 -26.37
CA LEU A 333 23.16 25.16 -26.29
C LEU A 333 24.08 24.08 -26.87
N SER A 334 23.54 22.91 -27.23
CA SER A 334 24.32 21.77 -27.72
C SER A 334 24.52 21.84 -29.24
N ARG A 335 25.73 21.50 -29.70
CA ARG A 335 26.05 21.39 -31.14
C ARG A 335 25.33 20.21 -31.81
N ASP A 336 25.11 19.12 -31.08
CA ASP A 336 24.47 17.88 -31.57
C ASP A 336 22.93 17.92 -31.43
N LEU A 337 22.31 19.07 -31.76
CA LEU A 337 20.90 19.36 -31.45
C LEU A 337 19.95 18.37 -32.11
N LYS A 338 20.13 18.05 -33.40
CA LYS A 338 19.19 17.21 -34.17
C LYS A 338 19.04 15.81 -33.58
N GLU A 339 20.14 15.16 -33.22
CA GLU A 339 20.11 13.78 -32.69
C GLU A 339 19.53 13.74 -31.28
N LEU A 340 20.02 14.60 -30.38
CA LEU A 340 19.59 14.62 -28.99
C LEU A 340 18.14 15.07 -28.86
N TRP A 341 17.70 16.02 -29.70
CA TRP A 341 16.30 16.44 -29.78
C TRP A 341 15.38 15.29 -30.16
N ARG A 342 15.75 14.49 -31.17
CA ARG A 342 14.95 13.32 -31.58
C ARG A 342 14.82 12.31 -30.44
N ARG A 343 15.92 12.07 -29.70
CA ARG A 343 15.91 11.18 -28.52
C ARG A 343 15.02 11.73 -27.40
N LEU A 344 15.16 13.00 -27.03
CA LEU A 344 14.35 13.62 -25.98
C LEU A 344 12.86 13.70 -26.35
N LYS A 345 12.53 13.91 -27.63
CA LYS A 345 11.14 13.90 -28.09
C LYS A 345 10.51 12.50 -28.03
N GLY A 346 11.32 11.45 -28.13
CA GLY A 346 10.87 10.06 -28.04
C GLY A 346 10.66 9.56 -26.61
N THR A 347 11.29 10.20 -25.62
CA THR A 347 11.12 9.86 -24.21
C THR A 347 9.82 10.41 -23.66
N LYS A 348 9.02 9.55 -23.00
CA LYS A 348 7.76 9.94 -22.34
C LYS A 348 8.06 10.28 -20.89
N ALA A 349 7.38 11.29 -20.36
CA ALA A 349 7.43 11.60 -18.94
C ALA A 349 6.89 10.41 -18.13
N LEU A 350 7.70 9.94 -17.18
CA LEU A 350 7.33 8.99 -16.16
C LEU A 350 6.22 9.58 -15.26
N GLY A 351 5.14 8.84 -15.13
CA GLY A 351 4.03 9.18 -14.26
C GLY A 351 3.42 7.91 -13.70
N VAL A 352 2.95 7.98 -12.46
CA VAL A 352 2.22 6.87 -11.83
C VAL A 352 0.75 7.02 -12.16
N ASP A 353 0.19 6.00 -12.79
CA ASP A 353 -1.21 5.97 -13.17
C ASP A 353 -1.96 4.95 -12.30
N ALA A 354 -3.27 5.13 -12.16
CA ALA A 354 -4.16 4.11 -11.61
C ALA A 354 -4.87 3.40 -12.76
N GLY A 355 -4.76 2.07 -12.83
CA GLY A 355 -5.33 1.28 -13.90
C GLY A 355 -5.30 -0.21 -13.60
N VAL A 356 -6.03 -1.03 -14.35
CA VAL A 356 -6.05 -2.49 -14.17
C VAL A 356 -5.56 -3.14 -15.45
N GLY A 357 -4.45 -3.87 -15.36
CA GLY A 357 -3.83 -4.46 -16.55
C GLY A 357 -3.29 -3.38 -17.50
N GLN A 358 -3.83 -3.31 -18.73
CA GLN A 358 -3.45 -2.32 -19.74
C GLN A 358 -4.37 -1.09 -19.76
N THR A 359 -5.53 -1.15 -19.10
CA THR A 359 -6.47 -0.03 -19.08
C THR A 359 -6.07 0.95 -17.99
N ILE A 360 -5.81 2.19 -18.38
CA ILE A 360 -5.49 3.30 -17.47
C ILE A 360 -6.79 4.05 -17.17
N PHE A 361 -7.17 4.15 -15.91
CA PHE A 361 -8.36 4.88 -15.49
C PHE A 361 -8.08 6.38 -15.36
N TYR A 362 -6.99 6.73 -14.65
CA TYR A 362 -6.57 8.12 -14.48
C TYR A 362 -5.09 8.21 -14.10
N SER A 363 -4.45 9.30 -14.50
CA SER A 363 -3.10 9.64 -14.05
C SER A 363 -3.14 10.38 -12.71
N LEU A 364 -2.20 10.08 -11.82
CA LEU A 364 -2.06 10.81 -10.56
C LEU A 364 -1.52 12.21 -10.84
N ARG A 365 -2.37 13.22 -10.66
CA ARG A 365 -2.03 14.64 -10.81
C ARG A 365 -2.33 15.39 -9.51
N ARG A 366 -1.88 16.64 -9.42
CA ARG A 366 -2.13 17.50 -8.26
C ARG A 366 -3.61 17.59 -7.87
N ASN A 367 -4.51 17.62 -8.85
CA ASN A 367 -5.96 17.66 -8.61
C ASN A 367 -6.49 16.37 -7.99
N THR A 368 -5.87 15.21 -8.27
CA THR A 368 -6.29 13.91 -7.73
C THR A 368 -6.29 13.91 -6.20
N LYS A 369 -5.37 14.66 -5.56
CA LYS A 369 -5.34 14.79 -4.10
C LYS A 369 -6.58 15.46 -3.51
N ALA A 370 -6.94 16.61 -4.07
CA ALA A 370 -8.12 17.34 -3.62
C ALA A 370 -9.39 16.54 -3.89
N THR A 371 -9.51 15.98 -5.10
CA THR A 371 -10.66 15.15 -5.47
C THR A 371 -10.80 13.93 -4.56
N TYR A 372 -9.73 13.18 -4.32
CA TYR A 372 -9.77 11.97 -3.50
C TYR A 372 -10.13 12.26 -2.04
N GLY A 373 -9.55 13.32 -1.45
CA GLY A 373 -9.91 13.76 -0.10
C GLY A 373 -11.38 14.20 -0.01
N TRP A 374 -11.84 14.98 -0.99
CA TRP A 374 -13.25 15.39 -1.09
C TRP A 374 -14.19 14.19 -1.22
N THR A 375 -13.85 13.21 -2.04
CA THR A 375 -14.65 12.00 -2.24
C THR A 375 -14.83 11.21 -0.94
N ILE A 376 -13.77 11.06 -0.13
CA ILE A 376 -13.86 10.41 1.19
C ILE A 376 -14.83 11.16 2.10
N VAL A 377 -14.69 12.48 2.20
CA VAL A 377 -15.54 13.32 3.07
C VAL A 377 -16.99 13.25 2.59
N ASN A 378 -17.22 13.43 1.29
CA ASN A 378 -18.55 13.42 0.70
C ASN A 378 -19.26 12.09 0.95
N TYR A 379 -18.62 10.94 0.69
CA TYR A 379 -19.23 9.64 0.97
C TYR A 379 -19.42 9.37 2.47
N THR A 380 -18.53 9.88 3.32
CA THR A 380 -18.72 9.80 4.78
C THR A 380 -19.96 10.59 5.21
N VAL A 381 -20.13 11.82 4.70
CA VAL A 381 -21.31 12.65 4.96
C VAL A 381 -22.59 11.99 4.43
N SER A 382 -22.56 11.47 3.20
CA SER A 382 -23.70 10.75 2.63
C SER A 382 -24.08 9.53 3.47
N ALA A 383 -23.11 8.75 3.96
CA ALA A 383 -23.36 7.61 4.83
C ALA A 383 -23.94 8.02 6.19
N LEU A 384 -23.54 9.18 6.74
CA LEU A 384 -24.11 9.71 7.98
C LEU A 384 -25.55 10.22 7.80
N LEU A 385 -25.88 10.76 6.62
CA LEU A 385 -27.21 11.29 6.32
C LEU A 385 -28.22 10.21 5.89
N SER A 386 -27.76 9.08 5.34
CA SER A 386 -28.65 8.02 4.85
C SER A 386 -29.43 7.29 5.95
N GLU A 387 -29.08 7.46 7.22
CA GLU A 387 -29.67 6.72 8.35
C GLU A 387 -31.03 7.29 8.82
N ASN A 388 -31.47 8.42 8.28
CA ASN A 388 -32.83 8.94 8.53
C ASN A 388 -33.90 8.30 7.63
N GLY A 389 -33.58 7.23 6.90
CA GLY A 389 -34.51 6.41 6.10
C GLY A 389 -34.18 4.94 6.24
#